data_AF-A0A354EHL1-F1
#
_entry.id   AF-A0A354EHL1-F1
#
_cell.length_a   1.000
_cell.length_b   1.000
_cell.length_c   1.000
_cell.angle_alpha   90.00
_cell.angle_beta   90.00
_cell.angle_gamma   90.00
#
_symmetry.space_group_name_H-M   'P 1'
#
loop_
_entity.id
_entity.type
_entity.pdbx_description
1 polymer ?
#
loop_
_entity_poly.entity_id
_entity_poly.type
_entity_poly.pdbx_seq_one_letter_code
_entity_poly.pdbx_strand_id
1 'polypeptide(L)'
;MPALPRYLSLQASGELKQRRERALSLLASCRLCPRQCGANRLENEQGFCRTGRWAVTAGSAPHFGEERPLVGAGGSGTIFFSHCNLGCVFCQNYEISHLGQGVETTPGQLAAMMLSLQKQGCHNINLVTPSHVAPQILLAVEIASKK
;
A
#
# COMPACT_ATOMS: atom_id res chain seq x y z
N MET A 1 -15.91 6.69 -24.16
CA MET A 1 -15.66 5.65 -23.13
C MET A 1 -14.69 6.22 -22.12
N PRO A 2 -14.88 6.02 -20.81
CA PRO A 2 -13.88 6.43 -19.82
C PRO A 2 -12.54 5.75 -20.12
N ALA A 3 -11.44 6.47 -19.93
CA ALA A 3 -10.11 5.90 -20.08
C ALA A 3 -9.93 4.78 -19.04
N LEU A 4 -9.48 3.61 -19.48
CA LEU A 4 -9.16 2.50 -18.58
C LEU A 4 -7.94 2.86 -17.73
N PRO A 5 -7.89 2.44 -16.45
CA PRO A 5 -6.70 2.62 -15.63
C PRO A 5 -5.45 1.98 -16.25
N ARG A 6 -4.33 2.71 -16.25
CA ARG A 6 -3.06 2.28 -16.88
C ARG A 6 -2.55 0.93 -16.38
N TYR A 7 -2.81 0.57 -15.12
CA TYR A 7 -2.36 -0.72 -14.59
C TYR A 7 -3.00 -1.92 -15.31
N LEU A 8 -4.20 -1.77 -15.91
CA LEU A 8 -4.83 -2.83 -16.68
C LEU A 8 -4.11 -3.09 -18.00
N SER A 9 -3.67 -2.04 -18.71
CA SER A 9 -2.88 -2.23 -19.93
C SER A 9 -1.51 -2.84 -19.62
N LEU A 10 -0.90 -2.45 -18.49
CA LEU A 10 0.36 -3.05 -18.02
C LEU A 10 0.19 -4.51 -17.60
N GLN A 11 -0.98 -4.86 -17.06
CA GLN A 11 -1.32 -6.25 -16.74
C GLN A 11 -1.45 -7.09 -18.01
N ALA A 12 -2.19 -6.59 -19.01
CA ALA A 12 -2.38 -7.26 -20.28
C ALA A 12 -1.05 -7.48 -21.05
N SER A 13 -0.12 -6.53 -20.97
CA SER A 13 1.20 -6.66 -21.60
C SER A 13 2.21 -7.49 -20.80
N GLY A 14 1.87 -7.93 -19.59
CA GLY A 14 2.78 -8.64 -18.68
C GLY A 14 3.83 -7.74 -17.99
N GLU A 15 3.87 -6.44 -18.31
CA GLU A 15 4.78 -5.46 -17.72
C GLU A 15 4.52 -5.28 -16.22
N LEU A 16 3.26 -5.39 -15.77
CA LEU A 16 2.93 -5.30 -14.34
C LEU A 16 3.59 -6.43 -13.53
N LYS A 17 3.64 -7.65 -14.09
CA LYS A 17 4.33 -8.80 -13.48
C LYS A 17 5.84 -8.54 -13.37
N GLN A 18 6.47 -7.98 -14.41
CA GLN A 18 7.90 -7.65 -14.39
C GLN A 18 8.22 -6.59 -13.32
N ARG A 19 7.40 -5.53 -13.22
CA ARG A 19 7.54 -4.51 -12.16
C ARG A 19 7.37 -5.10 -10.77
N ARG A 20 6.42 -6.01 -10.60
CA ARG A 20 6.21 -6.76 -9.35
C ARG A 20 7.41 -7.63 -8.98
N GLU A 21 8.06 -8.27 -9.95
CA GLU A 21 9.29 -9.04 -9.72
C GLU A 21 10.45 -8.15 -9.28
N ARG A 22 10.64 -7.02 -9.97
CA ARG A 22 11.63 -6.01 -9.57
C ARG A 22 11.35 -5.42 -8.19
N ALA A 23 10.10 -5.12 -7.87
CA ALA A 23 9.76 -4.59 -6.55
C ALA A 23 10.01 -5.62 -5.45
N LEU A 24 9.73 -6.91 -5.71
CA LEU A 24 10.04 -7.98 -4.77
C LEU A 24 11.55 -8.11 -4.52
N SER A 25 12.39 -7.99 -5.55
CA SER A 25 13.85 -8.11 -5.36
C SER A 25 14.45 -6.97 -4.54
N LEU A 26 13.86 -5.76 -4.59
CA LEU A 26 14.28 -4.63 -3.75
C LEU A 26 14.12 -4.91 -2.25
N LEU A 27 13.29 -5.88 -1.86
CA LEU A 27 13.10 -6.24 -0.46
C LEU A 27 14.29 -7.00 0.13
N ALA A 28 15.16 -7.63 -0.69
CA ALA A 28 16.34 -8.35 -0.21
C ALA A 28 17.40 -7.43 0.41
N SER A 29 17.43 -6.15 0.00
CA SER A 29 18.28 -5.11 0.59
C SER A 29 17.55 -3.77 0.46
N CYS A 30 16.61 -3.50 1.37
CA CYS A 30 15.65 -2.42 1.24
C CYS A 30 16.30 -1.02 1.34
N ARG A 31 16.19 -0.25 0.26
CA ARG A 31 16.60 1.16 0.16
C ARG A 31 15.50 2.09 -0.37
N LEU A 32 14.23 1.72 -0.13
CA LEU A 32 13.05 2.42 -0.66
C LEU A 32 12.85 3.84 -0.12
N CYS A 33 13.54 4.20 0.97
CA CYS A 33 13.40 5.50 1.61
C CYS A 33 14.77 6.15 1.82
N PRO A 34 14.82 7.47 2.10
CA PRO A 34 16.07 8.20 2.29
C PRO A 34 16.98 7.65 3.41
N ARG A 35 16.46 6.81 4.32
CA ARG A 35 17.25 6.15 5.37
C ARG A 35 18.19 5.06 4.84
N GLN A 36 17.90 4.48 3.66
CA GLN A 36 18.71 3.45 3.00
C GLN A 36 19.22 2.32 3.93
N CYS A 37 18.36 1.81 4.81
CA CYS A 37 18.78 0.89 5.89
C CYS A 37 19.36 -0.45 5.43
N GLY A 38 19.09 -0.90 4.20
CA GLY A 38 19.61 -2.17 3.68
C GLY A 38 18.96 -3.43 4.26
N ALA A 39 18.02 -3.32 5.20
CA ALA A 39 17.34 -4.46 5.82
C ALA A 39 16.76 -5.43 4.78
N ASN A 40 17.02 -6.73 4.99
CA ASN A 40 16.49 -7.82 4.18
C ASN A 40 15.07 -8.18 4.64
N ARG A 41 14.07 -7.57 4.01
CA ARG A 41 12.66 -7.82 4.33
C ARG A 41 12.20 -9.21 3.91
N LEU A 42 12.92 -9.91 3.03
CA LEU A 42 12.57 -11.29 2.67
C LEU A 42 12.76 -12.23 3.85
N GLU A 43 13.78 -11.97 4.68
CA GLU A 43 14.05 -12.64 5.95
C GLU A 43 13.37 -11.95 7.14
N ASN A 44 12.36 -11.13 6.86
CA ASN A 44 11.59 -10.37 7.85
C ASN A 44 12.39 -9.33 8.67
N GLU A 45 13.59 -8.93 8.22
CA GLU A 45 14.39 -7.94 8.94
C GLU A 45 13.73 -6.56 8.97
N GLN A 46 13.90 -5.87 10.10
CA GLN A 46 13.35 -4.54 10.34
C GLN A 46 14.44 -3.46 10.30
N GLY A 47 14.17 -2.37 9.59
CA GLY A 47 14.94 -1.12 9.66
C GLY A 47 14.20 -0.07 10.47
N PHE A 48 14.60 1.21 10.33
CA PHE A 48 13.99 2.32 11.08
C PHE A 48 12.46 2.37 10.99
N CYS A 49 11.88 2.05 9.82
CA CYS A 49 10.43 2.06 9.68
C CYS A 49 9.73 0.98 10.51
N ARG A 50 10.39 -0.12 10.90
CA ARG A 50 9.83 -1.28 11.62
C ARG A 50 8.90 -2.21 10.82
N THR A 51 8.76 -2.01 9.51
CA THR A 51 8.01 -2.95 8.67
C THR A 51 8.88 -4.11 8.20
N GLY A 52 8.47 -5.36 8.42
CA GLY A 52 9.16 -6.56 7.95
C GLY A 52 8.78 -6.98 6.53
N ARG A 53 8.52 -8.27 6.34
CA ARG A 53 8.19 -8.88 5.04
C ARG A 53 6.88 -8.36 4.47
N TRP A 54 5.86 -8.34 5.29
CA TRP A 54 4.50 -7.97 4.92
C TRP A 54 4.17 -6.55 5.37
N ALA A 55 3.15 -5.96 4.74
CA ALA A 55 2.64 -4.69 5.21
C ALA A 55 1.87 -4.91 6.52
N VAL A 56 1.77 -3.87 7.34
CA VAL A 56 0.85 -3.86 8.48
C VAL A 56 -0.23 -2.84 8.16
N THR A 57 -1.50 -3.23 8.21
CA THR A 57 -2.63 -2.33 7.95
C THR A 57 -3.40 -2.09 9.22
N ALA A 58 -3.65 -0.82 9.54
CA ALA A 58 -4.47 -0.43 10.69
C ALA A 58 -5.97 -0.46 10.39
N GLY A 59 -6.36 -0.31 9.12
CA GLY A 59 -7.76 -0.37 8.71
C GLY A 59 -7.96 -0.04 7.24
N SER A 60 -9.14 -0.39 6.73
CA SER A 60 -9.59 -0.04 5.39
C SER A 60 -11.07 0.31 5.37
N ALA A 61 -11.43 1.51 4.92
CA ALA A 61 -12.83 1.96 4.87
C ALA A 61 -13.03 3.11 3.85
N PRO A 62 -14.26 3.34 3.37
CA PRO A 62 -14.60 4.59 2.68
C PRO A 62 -14.34 5.80 3.59
N HIS A 63 -13.57 6.77 3.12
CA HIS A 63 -13.25 8.00 3.83
C HIS A 63 -13.84 9.20 3.11
N PHE A 64 -14.46 10.10 3.87
CA PHE A 64 -15.16 11.28 3.36
C PHE A 64 -14.52 12.60 3.83
N GLY A 65 -13.34 12.54 4.45
CA GLY A 65 -12.61 13.70 4.95
C GLY A 65 -11.69 14.38 3.92
N GLU A 66 -11.42 13.74 2.77
CA GLU A 66 -10.66 14.34 1.66
C GLU A 66 -11.49 15.41 0.92
N GLU A 67 -10.85 16.18 0.03
CA GLU A 67 -11.54 17.20 -0.74
C GLU A 67 -12.63 16.60 -1.65
N ARG A 68 -13.69 17.38 -1.90
CA ARG A 68 -14.86 16.98 -2.72
C ARG A 68 -14.50 16.25 -4.03
N PRO A 69 -13.50 16.70 -4.82
CA PRO A 69 -13.12 16.00 -6.06
C PRO A 69 -12.55 14.59 -5.85
N LEU A 70 -12.02 14.28 -4.67
CA LEU A 70 -11.40 12.99 -4.35
C LEU A 70 -12.40 12.00 -3.75
N VAL A 71 -13.36 12.48 -2.96
CA VAL A 71 -14.34 11.61 -2.28
C VAL A 71 -15.53 11.26 -3.16
N GLY A 72 -15.91 12.12 -4.10
CA GLY A 72 -17.12 11.95 -4.91
C GLY A 72 -18.35 11.60 -4.05
N ALA A 73 -19.20 10.70 -4.54
CA ALA A 73 -20.38 10.20 -3.81
C ALA A 73 -20.12 8.93 -2.97
N GLY A 74 -19.05 8.18 -3.30
CA GLY A 74 -18.77 6.84 -2.75
C GLY A 74 -17.64 6.80 -1.73
N GLY A 75 -17.06 7.96 -1.42
CA GLY A 75 -15.87 8.08 -0.59
C GLY A 75 -14.58 7.77 -1.33
N SER A 76 -13.47 8.17 -0.71
CA SER A 76 -12.13 7.73 -1.06
C SER A 76 -11.82 6.46 -0.27
N GLY A 77 -11.65 5.34 -0.96
CA GLY A 77 -11.43 4.04 -0.32
C GLY A 77 -10.05 4.01 0.32
N THR A 78 -9.99 4.23 1.63
CA THR A 78 -8.71 4.50 2.29
C THR A 78 -8.18 3.23 2.95
N ILE A 79 -6.89 2.96 2.76
CA ILE A 79 -6.14 1.91 3.44
C ILE A 79 -5.03 2.57 4.25
N PHE A 80 -5.09 2.40 5.57
CA PHE A 80 -4.11 2.92 6.51
C PHE A 80 -3.01 1.91 6.74
N PHE A 81 -1.78 2.25 6.36
CA PHE A 81 -0.60 1.45 6.69
C PHE A 81 0.00 1.90 8.01
N SER A 82 0.32 0.94 8.85
CA SER A 82 1.05 1.15 10.10
C SER A 82 2.53 1.31 9.79
N HIS A 83 3.28 1.80 10.79
CA HIS A 83 4.69 2.14 10.67
C HIS A 83 4.98 3.32 9.73
N CYS A 84 6.18 3.89 9.78
CA CYS A 84 6.56 5.04 8.95
C CYS A 84 8.08 5.19 8.84
N ASN A 85 8.58 5.68 7.71
CA ASN A 85 10.00 5.96 7.48
C ASN A 85 10.48 7.37 7.89
N LEU A 86 9.56 8.26 8.31
CA LEU A 86 9.88 9.65 8.66
C LEU A 86 9.98 9.89 10.17
N GLY A 87 8.96 9.47 10.94
CA GLY A 87 8.92 9.63 12.41
C GLY A 87 8.61 11.05 12.88
N CYS A 88 7.60 11.71 12.27
CA CYS A 88 7.24 13.09 12.58
C CYS A 88 6.80 13.28 14.04
N VAL A 89 7.33 14.29 14.75
CA VAL A 89 6.95 14.59 16.15
C VAL A 89 5.51 15.06 16.32
N PHE A 90 4.89 15.53 15.23
CA PHE A 90 3.50 16.01 15.15
C PHE A 90 2.61 15.06 14.33
N CYS A 91 2.94 13.76 14.28
CA CYS A 91 2.22 12.80 13.45
C CYS A 91 0.74 12.69 13.85
N GLN A 92 -0.17 13.07 12.94
CA GLN A 92 -1.63 12.88 13.14
C GLN A 92 -2.01 11.39 13.27
N ASN A 93 -1.24 10.52 12.64
CA ASN A 93 -1.41 9.07 12.64
C ASN A 93 -0.48 8.39 13.67
N TYR A 94 -0.18 9.04 14.80
CA TYR A 94 0.83 8.55 15.76
C TYR A 94 0.59 7.10 16.21
N GLU A 95 -0.64 6.74 16.55
CA GLU A 95 -0.97 5.39 17.02
C GLU A 95 -0.61 4.31 15.99
N ILE A 96 -0.89 4.55 14.70
CA ILE A 96 -0.61 3.56 13.65
C ILE A 96 0.83 3.66 13.13
N SER A 97 1.37 4.87 12.96
CA SER A 97 2.71 5.10 12.40
C SER A 97 3.84 4.90 13.43
N HIS A 98 3.62 5.32 14.69
CA HIS A 98 4.61 5.24 15.77
C HIS A 98 4.35 4.07 16.72
N LEU A 99 3.11 3.71 17.03
CA LEU A 99 2.86 2.56 17.92
C LEU A 99 2.65 1.25 17.15
N GLY A 100 2.51 1.32 15.81
CA GLY A 100 2.43 0.12 14.97
C GLY A 100 1.12 -0.64 15.12
N GLN A 101 0.04 0.01 15.58
CA GLN A 101 -1.28 -0.60 15.65
C GLN A 101 -1.73 -1.11 14.27
N GLY A 102 -2.22 -2.33 14.20
CA GLY A 102 -2.72 -2.94 12.98
C GLY A 102 -2.45 -4.43 12.91
N VAL A 103 -2.70 -5.01 11.74
CA VAL A 103 -2.51 -6.43 11.48
C VAL A 103 -1.57 -6.64 10.31
N GLU A 104 -0.68 -7.62 10.46
CA GLU A 104 0.17 -8.06 9.35
C GLU A 104 -0.71 -8.59 8.21
N THR A 105 -0.43 -8.10 7.00
CA THR A 105 -1.32 -8.22 5.85
C THR A 105 -0.54 -8.68 4.64
N THR A 106 -0.88 -9.87 4.16
CA THR A 106 -0.33 -10.48 2.95
C THR A 106 -0.81 -9.72 1.70
N PRO A 107 -0.12 -9.85 0.55
CA PRO A 107 -0.57 -9.22 -0.70
C PRO A 107 -1.98 -9.64 -1.13
N GLY A 108 -2.39 -10.88 -0.85
CA GLY A 108 -3.73 -11.37 -1.16
C GLY A 108 -4.82 -10.71 -0.30
N GLN A 109 -4.54 -10.54 1.00
CA GLN A 109 -5.45 -9.81 1.89
C GLN A 109 -5.55 -8.34 1.51
N LEU A 110 -4.42 -7.69 1.20
CA LEU A 110 -4.42 -6.30 0.75
C LEU A 110 -5.18 -6.13 -0.59
N ALA A 111 -5.03 -7.06 -1.53
CA ALA A 111 -5.81 -7.07 -2.77
C ALA A 111 -7.32 -7.23 -2.50
N ALA A 112 -7.69 -8.07 -1.54
CA ALA A 112 -9.09 -8.23 -1.13
C ALA A 112 -9.65 -6.95 -0.51
N MET A 113 -8.86 -6.21 0.29
CA MET A 113 -9.25 -4.90 0.82
C MET A 113 -9.51 -3.91 -0.32
N MET A 114 -8.61 -3.81 -1.30
CA MET A 114 -8.78 -2.95 -2.48
C MET A 114 -10.07 -3.26 -3.26
N LEU A 115 -10.31 -4.53 -3.55
CA LEU A 115 -11.51 -4.97 -4.29
C LEU A 115 -12.79 -4.78 -3.47
N SER A 116 -12.72 -4.94 -2.14
CA SER A 116 -13.85 -4.66 -1.25
C SER A 116 -14.25 -3.19 -1.30
N LEU A 117 -13.28 -2.27 -1.22
CA LEU A 117 -13.52 -0.83 -1.34
C LEU A 117 -14.07 -0.46 -2.72
N GLN A 118 -13.55 -1.06 -3.78
CA GLN A 118 -14.10 -0.90 -5.14
C GLN A 118 -15.56 -1.36 -5.20
N LYS A 119 -15.90 -2.53 -4.63
CA LYS A 119 -17.27 -3.05 -4.59
C LYS A 119 -18.22 -2.16 -3.79
N GLN A 120 -17.71 -1.46 -2.78
CA GLN A 120 -18.47 -0.46 -2.01
C GLN A 120 -18.72 0.84 -2.80
N GLY A 121 -18.15 1.00 -4.00
CA GLY A 121 -18.34 2.16 -4.85
C GLY A 121 -17.39 3.32 -4.56
N CYS A 122 -16.30 3.09 -3.82
CA CYS A 122 -15.25 4.09 -3.61
C CYS A 122 -14.65 4.55 -4.95
N HIS A 123 -14.41 5.85 -5.07
CA HIS A 123 -13.93 6.47 -6.33
C HIS A 123 -12.46 6.18 -6.62
N ASN A 124 -11.68 5.92 -5.59
CA ASN A 124 -10.26 5.61 -5.66
C ASN A 124 -9.86 4.74 -4.46
N ILE A 125 -8.62 4.25 -4.52
CA ILE A 125 -7.93 3.69 -3.36
C ILE A 125 -6.89 4.70 -2.89
N ASN A 126 -7.09 5.26 -1.71
CA ASN A 126 -6.16 6.17 -1.05
C ASN A 126 -5.27 5.38 -0.08
N LEU A 127 -3.96 5.52 -0.25
CA LEU A 127 -2.97 4.72 0.47
C LEU A 127 -2.24 5.64 1.45
N VAL A 128 -2.51 5.48 2.75
CA VAL A 128 -1.95 6.35 3.79
C VAL A 128 -0.67 5.75 4.36
N THR A 129 0.43 6.49 4.26
CA THR A 129 1.81 6.05 4.57
C THR A 129 2.33 4.88 3.68
N PRO A 130 2.29 4.99 2.34
CA PRO A 130 2.56 3.86 1.46
C PRO A 130 4.05 3.64 1.15
N SER A 131 4.92 4.63 1.42
CA SER A 131 6.27 4.69 0.85
C SER A 131 7.14 3.48 1.21
N HIS A 132 7.12 3.07 2.48
CA HIS A 132 7.93 1.95 2.98
C HIS A 132 7.34 0.57 2.66
N VAL A 133 6.13 0.52 2.12
CA VAL A 133 5.40 -0.71 1.73
C VAL A 133 5.06 -0.75 0.24
N ALA A 134 5.69 0.09 -0.58
CA ALA A 134 5.40 0.19 -2.01
C ALA A 134 5.54 -1.16 -2.77
N PRO A 135 6.54 -2.03 -2.49
CA PRO A 135 6.56 -3.37 -3.09
C PRO A 135 5.39 -4.26 -2.70
N GLN A 136 4.97 -4.23 -1.44
CA GLN A 136 3.82 -4.99 -0.93
C GLN A 136 2.51 -4.52 -1.58
N ILE A 137 2.36 -3.21 -1.78
CA ILE A 137 1.24 -2.63 -2.53
C ILE A 137 1.26 -3.13 -3.98
N LEU A 138 2.42 -3.12 -4.66
CA LEU A 138 2.49 -3.56 -6.06
C LEU A 138 2.18 -5.05 -6.22
N LEU A 139 2.58 -5.89 -5.26
CA LEU A 139 2.19 -7.30 -5.19
C LEU A 139 0.66 -7.44 -5.12
N ALA A 140 -0.01 -6.62 -4.29
CA ALA A 140 -1.47 -6.64 -4.16
C ALA A 140 -2.19 -6.11 -5.41
N VAL A 141 -1.69 -5.04 -6.04
CA VAL A 141 -2.28 -4.48 -7.26
C VAL A 141 -2.24 -5.49 -8.40
N GLU A 142 -1.15 -6.24 -8.57
CA GLU A 142 -1.04 -7.28 -9.58
C GLU A 142 -2.10 -8.38 -9.37
N ILE A 143 -2.32 -8.80 -8.12
CA ILE A 143 -3.35 -9.78 -7.76
C ILE A 143 -4.75 -9.22 -8.03
N ALA A 144 -5.02 -7.99 -7.59
CA ALA A 144 -6.32 -7.35 -7.76
C ALA A 144 -6.67 -7.13 -9.24
N SER A 145 -5.68 -6.78 -10.07
CA SER A 145 -5.87 -6.50 -11.51
C SER A 145 -6.28 -7.70 -12.36
N LYS A 146 -6.24 -8.92 -11.80
CA LYS A 146 -6.67 -10.17 -12.46
C LYS A 146 -8.13 -10.53 -12.19
N LYS A 147 -8.82 -9.77 -11.34
CA LYS A 147 -10.19 -10.01 -10.91
C LYS A 147 -11.10 -8.90 -11.41
#